data_AF-A0A517LTR4-F1
#
_entry.id   AF-A0A517LTR4-F1
#
_cell.length_a   1.000
_cell.length_b   1.000
_cell.length_c   1.000
_cell.angle_alpha   90.00
_cell.angle_beta   90.00
_cell.angle_gamma   90.00
#
_symmetry.space_group_name_H-M   'P 1'
#
loop_
_entity.id
_entity.type
_entity.pdbx_description
1 polymer ?
#
loop_
_entity_poly.entity_id
_entity_poly.type
_entity_poly.pdbx_seq_one_letter_code
_entity_poly.pdbx_strand_id
1 'polypeptide(L)'
;MADPQEIEGEEEATPAAPKSKKLVIVGFVSAVVVIETLLFFFMVPSADEVAAMAESQLIEEVQNESEVEIQKEDDEKKVIEFQLGPFGETFSPLGTERQYAVEFRLFGTLRQKNKELMTKEFEEKEGRLQHGIRMVVRNSRLEELQDNQLGLIERRILTTCNALLEEPILLSVGFKQYKVREE
;
A
#
# COMPACT_ATOMS: atom_id res chain seq x y z
N MET A 1 -39.70 79.68 -42.65
CA MET A 1 -39.42 78.89 -41.43
C MET A 1 -39.46 77.44 -41.87
N ALA A 2 -38.30 76.77 -41.85
CA ALA A 2 -38.03 75.34 -42.11
C ALA A 2 -38.54 74.69 -43.43
N ASP A 3 -37.60 74.46 -44.34
CA ASP A 3 -37.55 73.34 -45.31
C ASP A 3 -37.28 72.01 -44.57
N PRO A 4 -37.51 70.78 -45.11
CA PRO A 4 -36.83 70.33 -46.35
C PRO A 4 -37.50 69.24 -47.25
N GLN A 5 -37.10 69.23 -48.55
CA GLN A 5 -36.60 68.11 -49.38
C GLN A 5 -37.54 66.92 -49.71
N GLU A 6 -37.52 66.19 -50.83
CA GLU A 6 -36.66 66.00 -52.02
C GLU A 6 -37.52 65.20 -53.04
N ILE A 7 -37.69 65.66 -54.29
CA ILE A 7 -37.16 65.10 -55.55
C ILE A 7 -37.20 63.56 -55.71
N GLU A 8 -38.03 63.15 -56.69
CA GLU A 8 -37.98 62.05 -57.68
C GLU A 8 -37.24 60.73 -57.39
N GLY A 9 -37.92 59.64 -57.76
CA GLY A 9 -37.32 58.31 -57.90
C GLY A 9 -38.35 57.27 -58.33
N GLU A 10 -38.72 57.30 -59.60
CA GLU A 10 -39.41 56.20 -60.27
C GLU A 10 -38.43 55.02 -60.33
N GLU A 11 -38.71 53.93 -59.61
CA GLU A 11 -37.96 52.68 -59.80
C GLU A 11 -38.91 51.47 -59.85
N GLU A 12 -38.98 50.98 -61.09
CA GLU A 12 -39.55 49.75 -61.62
C GLU A 12 -39.75 48.58 -60.65
N ALA A 13 -40.93 47.97 -60.81
CA ALA A 13 -41.22 46.62 -60.36
C ALA A 13 -40.21 45.63 -60.96
N THR A 14 -39.33 45.09 -60.12
CA THR A 14 -38.44 43.98 -60.48
C THR A 14 -39.19 42.63 -60.42
N PRO A 15 -39.01 41.74 -61.40
CA PRO A 15 -39.86 40.58 -61.61
C PRO A 15 -39.60 39.47 -60.58
N ALA A 16 -40.68 38.87 -60.07
CA ALA A 16 -40.64 37.74 -59.15
C ALA A 16 -40.00 36.50 -59.80
N ALA A 17 -38.81 36.12 -59.33
CA ALA A 17 -38.20 34.83 -59.64
C ALA A 17 -39.07 33.66 -59.08
N PRO A 18 -39.06 32.47 -59.70
CA PRO A 18 -40.01 31.41 -59.40
C PRO A 18 -39.80 30.86 -57.98
N LYS A 19 -40.73 31.19 -57.08
CA LYS A 19 -40.74 30.80 -55.66
C LYS A 19 -40.70 29.29 -55.40
N SER A 20 -40.92 28.44 -56.43
CA SER A 20 -40.98 26.98 -56.32
C SER A 20 -39.62 26.30 -56.09
N LYS A 21 -38.53 26.76 -56.73
CA LYS A 21 -37.21 26.10 -56.59
C LYS A 21 -36.60 26.29 -55.19
N LYS A 22 -36.76 27.47 -54.59
CA LYS A 22 -36.32 27.74 -53.21
C LYS A 22 -37.13 26.90 -52.20
N LEU A 23 -38.42 26.70 -52.45
CA LEU A 23 -39.30 25.89 -51.59
C LEU A 23 -38.90 24.41 -51.60
N VAL A 24 -38.52 23.88 -52.77
CA VAL A 24 -38.00 22.50 -52.90
C VAL A 24 -36.69 22.31 -52.14
N ILE A 25 -35.75 23.27 -52.25
CA ILE A 25 -34.47 23.20 -51.53
C ILE A 25 -34.69 23.27 -50.02
N VAL A 26 -35.55 24.18 -49.54
CA VAL A 26 -35.88 24.30 -48.10
C VAL A 26 -36.52 23.02 -47.57
N GLY A 27 -37.45 22.41 -48.33
CA GLY A 27 -38.06 21.13 -47.94
C GLY A 27 -37.08 19.96 -47.91
N PHE A 28 -36.13 19.91 -48.84
CA PHE A 28 -35.09 18.89 -48.85
C PHE A 28 -34.15 19.04 -47.65
N VAL A 29 -33.67 20.26 -47.37
CA VAL A 29 -32.81 20.53 -46.21
C VAL A 29 -33.55 20.22 -44.90
N SER A 30 -34.83 20.58 -44.77
CA SER A 30 -35.60 20.22 -43.57
C SER A 30 -35.76 18.71 -43.43
N ALA A 31 -36.00 17.99 -44.53
CA ALA A 31 -36.12 16.53 -44.50
C ALA A 31 -34.81 15.88 -44.05
N VAL A 32 -33.65 16.35 -44.55
CA VAL A 32 -32.33 15.84 -44.14
C VAL A 32 -32.10 16.10 -42.65
N VAL A 33 -32.41 17.30 -42.15
CA VAL A 33 -32.25 17.63 -40.71
C VAL A 33 -33.15 16.75 -39.83
N VAL A 34 -34.39 16.49 -40.24
CA VAL A 34 -35.30 15.60 -39.51
C VAL A 34 -34.81 14.15 -39.52
N ILE A 35 -34.31 13.68 -40.67
CA ILE A 35 -33.75 12.33 -40.79
C ILE A 35 -32.50 12.19 -39.92
N GLU A 36 -31.58 13.17 -39.94
CA GLU A 36 -30.40 13.14 -39.08
C GLU A 36 -30.74 13.20 -37.60
N THR A 37 -31.69 14.04 -37.19
CA THR A 37 -32.11 14.09 -35.79
C THR A 37 -32.78 12.80 -35.33
N LEU A 38 -33.54 12.12 -36.20
CA LEU A 38 -34.09 10.79 -35.92
C LEU A 38 -32.99 9.73 -35.80
N LEU A 39 -31.99 9.75 -36.68
CA LEU A 39 -30.86 8.83 -36.61
C LEU A 39 -30.01 9.08 -35.36
N PHE A 40 -29.77 10.34 -35.00
CA PHE A 40 -29.08 10.72 -33.78
C PHE A 40 -29.84 10.25 -32.54
N PHE A 41 -31.17 10.41 -32.52
CA PHE A 41 -32.00 9.91 -31.42
C PHE A 41 -31.98 8.39 -31.29
N PHE A 42 -31.80 7.65 -32.40
CA PHE A 42 -31.66 6.19 -32.39
C PHE A 42 -30.26 5.69 -32.02
N MET A 43 -29.22 6.52 -32.22
CA MET A 43 -27.81 6.13 -32.07
C MET A 43 -27.17 6.66 -30.79
N VAL A 44 -27.74 7.69 -30.16
CA VAL A 44 -27.28 8.18 -28.86
C VAL A 44 -27.81 7.26 -27.76
N PRO A 45 -26.92 6.59 -26.99
CA PRO A 45 -27.34 5.79 -25.86
C PRO A 45 -28.12 6.64 -24.87
N SER A 46 -29.09 6.03 -24.21
CA SER A 46 -29.92 6.75 -23.24
C SER A 46 -29.06 7.28 -22.09
N ALA A 47 -29.48 8.40 -21.48
CA ALA A 47 -28.75 8.97 -20.34
C ALA A 47 -28.55 7.95 -19.20
N ASP A 48 -29.46 7.00 -19.06
CA ASP A 48 -29.38 5.91 -18.08
C ASP A 48 -28.25 4.92 -18.40
N GLU A 49 -27.97 4.60 -19.67
CA GLU A 49 -26.85 3.73 -20.04
C GLU A 49 -25.49 4.41 -19.84
N VAL A 50 -25.42 5.72 -20.13
CA VAL A 50 -24.20 6.52 -19.91
C VAL A 50 -23.97 6.70 -18.41
N ALA A 51 -25.02 6.93 -17.63
CA ALA A 51 -24.96 6.98 -16.17
C ALA A 51 -24.53 5.63 -15.58
N ALA A 52 -25.10 4.52 -16.05
CA ALA A 52 -24.74 3.18 -15.59
C ALA A 52 -23.27 2.83 -15.90
N MET A 53 -22.74 3.23 -17.06
CA MET A 53 -21.31 3.02 -17.38
C MET A 53 -20.38 3.91 -16.57
N ALA A 54 -20.80 5.14 -16.24
CA ALA A 54 -20.04 6.02 -15.36
C ALA A 54 -20.03 5.47 -13.92
N GLU A 55 -21.17 4.99 -13.44
CA GLU A 55 -21.30 4.34 -12.13
C GLU A 55 -20.47 3.06 -12.05
N SER A 56 -20.47 2.21 -13.08
CA SER A 56 -19.66 0.98 -13.07
C SER A 56 -18.17 1.27 -13.03
N GLN A 57 -17.69 2.27 -13.79
CA GLN A 57 -16.29 2.68 -13.79
C GLN A 57 -15.88 3.28 -12.43
N LEU A 58 -16.72 4.12 -11.84
CA LEU A 58 -16.48 4.68 -10.50
C LEU A 58 -16.45 3.59 -9.42
N ILE A 59 -17.35 2.60 -9.50
CA ILE A 59 -17.38 1.48 -8.55
C ILE A 59 -16.13 0.61 -8.72
N GLU A 60 -15.71 0.33 -9.95
CA GLU A 60 -14.54 -0.49 -10.25
C GLU A 60 -13.23 0.21 -9.84
N GLU A 61 -13.14 1.53 -10.03
CA GLU A 61 -11.99 2.33 -9.61
C GLU A 61 -11.89 2.40 -8.08
N VAL A 62 -13.01 2.63 -7.38
CA VAL A 62 -13.07 2.60 -5.90
C VAL A 62 -12.79 1.21 -5.34
N GLN A 63 -13.26 0.14 -5.97
CA GLN A 63 -12.99 -1.24 -5.56
C GLN A 63 -11.52 -1.61 -5.75
N ASN A 64 -10.91 -1.25 -6.88
CA ASN A 64 -9.48 -1.49 -7.12
C ASN A 64 -8.61 -0.66 -6.17
N GLU A 65 -8.94 0.60 -5.94
CA GLU A 65 -8.17 1.47 -5.04
C GLU A 65 -8.25 0.96 -3.60
N SER A 66 -9.44 0.54 -3.15
CA SER A 66 -9.62 -0.07 -1.84
C SER A 66 -8.96 -1.45 -1.72
N GLU A 67 -9.00 -2.32 -2.74
CA GLU A 67 -8.26 -3.59 -2.73
C GLU A 67 -6.73 -3.37 -2.66
N VAL A 68 -6.19 -2.37 -3.36
CA VAL A 68 -4.77 -2.01 -3.30
C VAL A 68 -4.39 -1.45 -1.93
N GLU A 69 -5.26 -0.64 -1.31
CA GLU A 69 -5.04 -0.10 0.04
C GLU A 69 -5.09 -1.21 1.10
N ILE A 70 -6.05 -2.14 0.98
CA ILE A 70 -6.17 -3.31 1.87
C ILE A 70 -4.96 -4.23 1.71
N GLN A 71 -4.49 -4.49 0.48
CA GLN A 71 -3.29 -5.32 0.26
C GLN A 71 -2.03 -4.66 0.83
N LYS A 72 -1.87 -3.34 0.67
CA LYS A 72 -0.74 -2.60 1.28
C LYS A 72 -0.79 -2.66 2.80
N GLU A 73 -1.96 -2.47 3.41
CA GLU A 73 -2.11 -2.60 4.86
C GLU A 73 -1.79 -4.02 5.37
N ASP A 74 -2.16 -5.06 4.62
CA ASP A 74 -1.93 -6.45 5.00
C ASP A 74 -0.45 -6.83 4.88
N ASP A 75 0.22 -6.38 3.81
CA ASP A 75 1.67 -6.54 3.66
C ASP A 75 2.47 -5.75 4.70
N GLU A 76 2.00 -4.57 5.13
CA GLU A 76 2.62 -3.82 6.24
C GLU A 76 2.45 -4.50 7.62
N LYS A 77 1.35 -5.24 7.80
CA LYS A 77 1.08 -6.02 9.02
C LYS A 77 1.75 -7.38 9.01
N LYS A 78 2.26 -7.84 7.86
CA LYS A 78 2.94 -9.12 7.71
C LYS A 78 4.16 -9.21 8.63
N VAL A 79 4.20 -10.26 9.42
CA VAL A 79 5.29 -10.56 10.35
C VAL A 79 6.32 -11.43 9.63
N ILE A 80 7.58 -11.01 9.69
CA ILE A 80 8.72 -11.73 9.11
C ILE A 80 9.71 -12.16 10.18
N GLU A 81 10.46 -13.22 9.90
CA GLU A 81 11.56 -13.67 10.73
C GLU A 81 12.88 -12.98 10.35
N PHE A 82 13.60 -12.50 11.35
CA PHE A 82 14.92 -11.91 11.23
C PHE A 82 15.93 -12.73 12.05
N GLN A 83 17.06 -13.11 11.44
CA GLN A 83 18.06 -13.93 12.11
C GLN A 83 18.96 -13.05 12.99
N LEU A 84 18.90 -13.22 14.30
CA LEU A 84 19.74 -12.49 15.27
C LEU A 84 21.16 -13.06 15.38
N GLY A 85 21.35 -14.32 14.96
CA GLY A 85 22.64 -14.95 14.83
C GLY A 85 22.85 -16.19 15.71
N PRO A 86 23.99 -16.87 15.53
CA PRO A 86 24.44 -17.95 16.39
C PRO A 86 25.20 -17.43 17.61
N PHE A 87 25.02 -18.09 18.73
CA PHE A 87 25.68 -17.78 19.99
C PHE A 87 26.18 -19.05 20.64
N GLY A 88 27.35 -18.97 21.26
CA GLY A 88 27.96 -20.03 22.03
C GLY A 88 28.60 -19.44 23.26
N GLU A 89 28.30 -20.00 24.43
CA GLU A 89 28.93 -19.57 25.68
C GLU A 89 29.11 -20.76 26.62
N THR A 90 30.26 -20.79 27.29
CA THR A 90 30.58 -21.76 28.32
C THR A 90 30.44 -21.07 29.68
N PHE A 91 29.71 -21.66 30.60
CA PHE A 91 29.61 -21.16 31.97
C PHE A 91 29.76 -22.27 33.00
N SER A 92 30.18 -21.86 34.19
CA SER A 92 30.38 -22.74 35.34
C SER A 92 29.46 -22.26 36.46
N PRO A 93 28.37 -23.00 36.76
CA PRO A 93 27.47 -22.66 37.85
C PRO A 93 28.22 -22.52 39.17
N LEU A 94 27.84 -21.53 39.96
CA LEU A 94 28.43 -21.29 41.27
C LEU A 94 28.18 -22.51 42.19
N GLY A 95 29.25 -23.16 42.62
CA GLY A 95 29.17 -24.32 43.52
C GLY A 95 29.34 -25.69 42.84
N THR A 96 29.62 -25.75 41.54
CA THR A 96 29.97 -27.00 40.84
C THR A 96 31.29 -26.85 40.08
N GLU A 97 32.15 -27.87 40.09
CA GLU A 97 33.34 -27.94 39.21
C GLU A 97 33.01 -28.28 37.75
N ARG A 98 31.73 -28.45 37.42
CA ARG A 98 31.25 -28.85 36.10
C ARG A 98 31.17 -27.64 35.17
N GLN A 99 31.63 -27.81 33.93
CA GLN A 99 31.52 -26.81 32.88
C GLN A 99 30.35 -27.17 31.97
N TYR A 100 29.55 -26.17 31.61
CA TYR A 100 28.46 -26.35 30.66
C TYR A 100 28.72 -25.46 29.45
N ALA A 101 28.70 -26.07 28.26
CA ALA A 101 28.75 -25.37 26.99
C ALA A 101 27.34 -25.29 26.41
N VAL A 102 26.88 -24.07 26.10
CA VAL A 102 25.58 -23.84 25.50
C VAL A 102 25.74 -23.21 24.13
N GLU A 103 25.17 -23.86 23.13
CA GLU A 103 25.15 -23.42 21.74
C GLU A 103 23.71 -23.20 21.30
N PHE A 104 23.42 -22.01 20.78
CA PHE A 104 22.06 -21.67 20.36
C PHE A 104 22.04 -20.73 19.16
N ARG A 105 20.92 -20.74 18.43
CA ARG A 105 20.66 -19.78 17.33
C ARG A 105 19.36 -19.06 17.59
N LEU A 106 19.41 -17.73 17.52
CA LEU A 106 18.27 -16.87 17.77
C LEU A 106 17.67 -16.32 16.48
N PHE A 107 16.35 -16.25 16.46
CA PHE A 107 15.59 -15.47 15.50
C PHE A 107 14.66 -14.51 16.25
N GLY A 108 14.40 -13.36 15.65
CA GLY A 108 13.38 -12.41 16.11
C GLY A 108 12.27 -12.31 15.07
N THR A 109 11.09 -11.87 15.49
CA THR A 109 10.01 -11.52 14.56
C THR A 109 9.81 -10.01 14.56
N LEU A 110 9.51 -9.47 13.38
CA LEU A 110 9.27 -8.04 13.20
C LEU A 110 8.30 -7.80 12.05
N ARG A 111 7.71 -6.60 11.98
CA ARG A 111 6.81 -6.21 10.88
C ARG A 111 7.62 -5.95 9.61
N GLN A 112 7.14 -6.38 8.46
CA GLN A 112 7.86 -6.26 7.18
C GLN A 112 8.32 -4.83 6.89
N LYS A 113 7.51 -3.83 7.23
CA LYS A 113 7.86 -2.40 7.10
C LYS A 113 9.13 -1.97 7.87
N ASN A 114 9.46 -2.66 8.96
CA ASN A 114 10.61 -2.32 9.81
C ASN A 114 11.87 -3.11 9.44
N LYS A 115 11.84 -3.94 8.39
CA LYS A 115 12.97 -4.81 8.02
C LYS A 115 14.23 -4.02 7.70
N GLU A 116 14.10 -2.96 6.91
CA GLU A 116 15.24 -2.15 6.48
C GLU A 116 15.84 -1.37 7.65
N LEU A 117 14.99 -0.81 8.49
CA LEU A 117 15.40 -0.09 9.70
C LEU A 117 16.09 -1.03 10.69
N MET A 118 15.53 -2.23 10.93
CA MET A 118 16.16 -3.25 11.76
C MET A 118 17.53 -3.67 11.21
N THR A 119 17.65 -3.87 9.88
CA THR A 119 18.92 -4.29 9.27
C THR A 119 20.01 -3.23 9.51
N LYS A 120 19.68 -1.95 9.29
CA LYS A 120 20.61 -0.84 9.52
C LYS A 120 21.01 -0.70 11.00
N GLU A 121 20.03 -0.70 11.90
CA GLU A 121 20.29 -0.62 13.34
C GLU A 121 21.09 -1.82 13.85
N PHE A 122 20.79 -3.02 13.34
CA PHE A 122 21.49 -4.24 13.71
C PHE A 122 22.95 -4.20 13.25
N GLU A 123 23.24 -3.74 12.04
CA GLU A 123 24.62 -3.58 11.54
C GLU A 123 25.40 -2.54 12.36
N GLU A 124 24.77 -1.41 12.70
CA GLU A 124 25.43 -0.36 13.48
C GLU A 124 25.70 -0.79 14.94
N LYS A 125 24.78 -1.54 15.55
CA LYS A 125 24.82 -1.90 16.98
C LYS A 125 25.08 -3.39 17.21
N GLU A 126 25.58 -4.12 16.21
CA GLU A 126 25.72 -5.58 16.24
C GLU A 126 26.47 -6.04 17.49
N GLY A 127 27.63 -5.46 17.77
CA GLY A 127 28.45 -5.83 18.93
C GLY A 127 27.76 -5.59 20.26
N ARG A 128 26.94 -4.54 20.38
CA ARG A 128 26.18 -4.24 21.61
C ARG A 128 25.03 -5.22 21.80
N LEU A 129 24.29 -5.51 20.73
CA LEU A 129 23.21 -6.49 20.75
C LEU A 129 23.74 -7.88 21.09
N GLN A 130 24.82 -8.32 20.43
CA GLN A 130 25.46 -9.61 20.73
C GLN A 130 25.96 -9.68 22.17
N HIS A 131 26.57 -8.60 22.68
CA HIS A 131 27.01 -8.55 24.08
C HIS A 131 25.82 -8.62 25.05
N GLY A 132 24.75 -7.87 24.79
CA GLY A 132 23.53 -7.91 25.61
C GLY A 132 22.91 -9.29 25.67
N ILE A 133 22.79 -9.98 24.53
CA ILE A 133 22.31 -11.35 24.45
C ILE A 133 23.19 -12.30 25.28
N ARG A 134 24.52 -12.21 25.11
CA ARG A 134 25.49 -13.00 25.86
C ARG A 134 25.36 -12.78 27.38
N MET A 135 25.24 -11.52 27.80
CA MET A 135 25.05 -11.16 29.21
C MET A 135 23.78 -11.78 29.81
N VAL A 136 22.68 -11.82 29.05
CA VAL A 136 21.43 -12.46 29.51
C VAL A 136 21.64 -13.95 29.73
N VAL A 137 22.31 -14.65 28.81
CA VAL A 137 22.56 -16.10 28.93
C VAL A 137 23.52 -16.40 30.08
N ARG A 138 24.61 -15.65 30.21
CA ARG A 138 25.57 -15.83 31.31
C ARG A 138 24.96 -15.61 32.70
N ASN A 139 23.98 -14.73 32.81
CA ASN A 139 23.26 -14.46 34.06
C ASN A 139 22.05 -15.38 34.27
N SER A 140 21.73 -16.24 33.31
CA SER A 140 20.64 -17.21 33.43
C SER A 140 21.07 -18.42 34.25
N ARG A 141 20.13 -19.05 34.94
CA ARG A 141 20.42 -20.25 35.75
C ARG A 141 20.45 -21.48 34.85
N LEU A 142 21.17 -22.52 35.29
CA LEU A 142 21.21 -23.81 34.59
C LEU A 142 19.81 -24.43 34.45
N GLU A 143 18.97 -24.28 35.46
CA GLU A 143 17.55 -24.71 35.47
C GLU A 143 16.75 -24.07 34.33
N GLU A 144 16.97 -22.77 34.07
CA GLU A 144 16.27 -22.02 33.02
C GLU A 144 16.68 -22.47 31.61
N LEU A 145 17.90 -23.01 31.52
CA LEU A 145 18.54 -23.49 30.30
C LEU A 145 18.19 -24.97 30.02
N GLN A 146 18.06 -25.82 31.04
CA GLN A 146 17.78 -27.24 30.89
C GLN A 146 16.28 -27.61 30.95
N ASP A 147 15.47 -26.98 31.82
CA ASP A 147 14.11 -27.47 32.15
C ASP A 147 13.00 -26.85 31.29
N ASN A 148 13.25 -26.64 29.98
CA ASN A 148 12.24 -26.16 29.03
C ASN A 148 11.66 -24.76 29.38
N GLN A 149 12.38 -23.95 30.17
CA GLN A 149 11.98 -22.59 30.58
C GLN A 149 12.57 -21.50 29.69
N LEU A 150 12.81 -21.82 28.41
CA LEU A 150 13.42 -20.89 27.45
C LEU A 150 12.60 -19.61 27.27
N GLY A 151 11.29 -19.64 27.49
CA GLY A 151 10.43 -18.47 27.37
C GLY A 151 10.81 -17.30 28.30
N LEU A 152 11.37 -17.57 29.48
CA LEU A 152 11.86 -16.51 30.37
C LEU A 152 13.13 -15.85 29.83
N ILE A 153 13.97 -16.64 29.15
CA ILE A 153 15.20 -16.16 28.51
C ILE A 153 14.83 -15.39 27.25
N GLU A 154 13.92 -15.90 26.41
CA GLU A 154 13.38 -15.22 25.23
C GLU A 154 12.83 -13.83 25.59
N ARG A 155 12.04 -13.73 26.66
CA ARG A 155 11.50 -12.45 27.12
C ARG A 155 12.58 -11.48 27.59
N ARG A 156 13.57 -11.97 28.34
CA ARG A 156 14.71 -11.15 28.78
C ARG A 156 15.52 -10.66 27.59
N ILE A 157 15.85 -11.54 26.64
CA ILE A 157 16.55 -11.20 25.41
C ILE A 157 15.76 -10.16 24.62
N LEU A 158 14.46 -10.36 24.40
CA LEU A 158 13.61 -9.40 23.70
C LEU A 158 13.65 -8.02 24.35
N THR A 159 13.52 -7.98 25.68
CA THR A 159 13.54 -6.73 26.46
C THR A 159 14.90 -6.04 26.34
N THR A 160 15.99 -6.79 26.45
CA THR A 160 17.35 -6.26 26.30
C THR A 160 17.62 -5.76 24.89
N CYS A 161 17.23 -6.51 23.85
CA CYS A 161 17.40 -6.09 22.46
C CYS A 161 16.60 -4.81 22.18
N ASN A 162 15.31 -4.77 22.52
CA ASN A 162 14.47 -3.58 22.31
C ASN A 162 14.92 -2.36 23.11
N ALA A 163 15.59 -2.55 24.26
CA ALA A 163 16.18 -1.45 25.04
C ALA A 163 17.49 -0.91 24.44
N LEU A 164 18.16 -1.69 23.58
CA LEU A 164 19.41 -1.30 22.90
C LEU A 164 19.15 -0.71 21.50
N LEU A 165 18.02 -1.06 20.88
CA LEU A 165 17.51 -0.43 19.67
C LEU A 165 16.98 0.97 19.97
N GLU A 166 16.92 1.83 18.95
CA GLU A 166 16.31 3.16 19.10
C GLU A 166 14.79 3.07 19.28
N GLU A 167 14.18 2.08 18.64
CA GLU A 167 12.76 1.79 18.74
C GLU A 167 12.51 0.30 19.05
N PRO A 168 11.42 -0.04 19.77
CA PRO A 168 11.07 -1.43 20.07
C PRO A 168 10.49 -2.13 18.83
N ILE A 169 11.36 -2.50 17.90
CA ILE A 169 11.00 -3.03 16.59
C ILE A 169 10.72 -4.55 16.62
N LEU A 170 11.36 -5.27 17.54
CA LEU A 170 11.17 -6.72 17.69
C LEU A 170 9.86 -7.01 18.43
N LEU A 171 9.05 -7.91 17.86
CA LEU A 171 7.79 -8.38 18.42
C LEU A 171 8.00 -9.59 19.33
N SER A 172 8.82 -10.54 18.90
CA SER A 172 9.20 -11.72 19.68
C SER A 172 10.61 -12.17 19.36
N VAL A 173 11.19 -12.99 20.24
CA VAL A 173 12.47 -13.68 20.04
C VAL A 173 12.25 -15.16 20.31
N GLY A 174 12.89 -16.02 19.53
CA GLY A 174 12.81 -17.47 19.70
C GLY A 174 14.13 -18.18 19.42
N PHE A 175 14.25 -19.39 19.94
CA PHE A 175 15.38 -20.28 19.70
C PHE A 175 15.11 -21.18 18.49
N LYS A 176 15.90 -21.04 17.43
CA LYS A 176 15.86 -21.93 16.26
C LYS A 176 16.56 -23.26 16.53
N GLN A 177 17.64 -23.21 17.29
CA GLN A 177 18.43 -24.36 17.72
C GLN A 177 18.94 -24.09 19.12
N TYR A 178 18.97 -25.13 19.94
CA TYR A 178 19.42 -25.05 21.33
C TYR A 178 20.07 -26.38 21.73
N LYS A 179 21.30 -26.31 22.26
CA LYS A 179 22.05 -27.47 22.74
C LYS A 179 22.83 -27.08 24.00
N VAL A 180 22.73 -27.92 25.03
CA VAL A 180 23.53 -27.85 26.24
C VAL A 180 24.37 -29.11 26.32
N ARG A 181 25.67 -28.97 26.55
CA ARG A 181 26.59 -30.08 26.81
C ARG A 181 27.32 -29.83 28.12
N GLU A 182 27.47 -30.88 28.90
CA GLU A 182 28.37 -30.92 30.05
C GLU A 182 29.77 -31.30 29.54
N GLU A 183 30.78 -30.49 29.87
CA GLU A 183 32.21 -30.76 29.64
C GLU A 183 32.87 -31.31 30.91
#